data_AF-A0A962W299-F1
#
_entry.id   AF-A0A962W299-F1
#
_cell.length_a   1.000
_cell.length_b   1.000
_cell.length_c   1.000
_cell.angle_alpha   90.00
_cell.angle_beta   90.00
_cell.angle_gamma   90.00
#
_symmetry.space_group_name_H-M   'P 1'
#
loop_
_entity.id
_entity.type
_entity.pdbx_description
1 polymer ?
#
loop_
_entity_poly.entity_id
_entity_poly.type
_entity_poly.pdbx_seq_one_letter_code
_entity_poly.pdbx_strand_id
1 'polypeptide(L)'
;MELARDIATEAVLACRQDGYQVSAVVVDRHGLTRVALRDDGAARFTLEIAERKANMTVMAWTDSGQFRQSRADIRPELNHIDGLIVMDGGVKILSGGYNLGAVGVSGAPGGEKDAACARKVLENLNERIEFAID
;
A
#
# COMPACT_ATOMS: atom_id res chain seq x y z
N MET A 1 16.24 3.59 -2.04
CA MET A 1 15.65 3.99 -0.74
C MET A 1 14.81 5.25 -0.89
N GLU A 2 15.28 6.25 -1.64
CA GLU A 2 14.60 7.53 -1.83
C GLU A 2 13.19 7.41 -2.45
N LEU A 3 13.03 6.65 -3.53
CA LEU A 3 11.71 6.44 -4.15
C LEU A 3 10.67 5.89 -3.17
N ALA A 4 11.03 4.88 -2.37
CA ALA A 4 10.12 4.32 -1.36
C ALA A 4 9.74 5.35 -0.28
N ARG A 5 10.68 6.22 0.12
CA ARG A 5 10.42 7.30 1.07
C ARG A 5 9.43 8.30 0.49
N ASP A 6 9.62 8.67 -0.77
CA ASP A 6 8.77 9.64 -1.43
C ASP A 6 7.36 9.09 -1.67
N ILE A 7 7.23 7.83 -2.11
CA ILE A 7 5.93 7.16 -2.24
C ILE A 7 5.17 7.18 -0.89
N ALA A 8 5.82 6.76 0.20
CA ALA A 8 5.17 6.74 1.51
C ALA A 8 4.81 8.16 2.00
N THR A 9 5.72 9.13 1.80
CA THR A 9 5.53 10.51 2.24
C THR A 9 4.37 11.16 1.49
N GLU A 10 4.37 11.04 0.16
CA GLU A 10 3.32 11.60 -0.67
C GLU A 10 1.98 10.89 -0.46
N ALA A 11 1.95 9.59 -0.16
CA ALA A 11 0.71 8.88 0.17
C ALA A 11 0.06 9.43 1.44
N VAL A 12 0.85 9.65 2.50
CA VAL A 12 0.37 10.30 3.72
C VAL A 12 -0.13 11.72 3.43
N LEU A 13 0.63 12.52 2.68
CA LEU A 13 0.25 13.90 2.35
C LEU A 13 -1.01 13.97 1.46
N ALA A 14 -1.16 13.07 0.49
CA ALA A 14 -2.34 13.00 -0.37
C ALA A 14 -3.59 12.68 0.45
N CYS A 15 -3.53 11.68 1.33
CA CYS A 15 -4.63 11.37 2.24
C CYS A 15 -4.92 12.49 3.23
N ARG A 16 -3.89 13.22 3.69
CA ARG A 16 -4.06 14.38 4.57
C ARG A 16 -4.80 15.53 3.87
N GLN A 17 -4.56 15.76 2.58
CA GLN A 17 -5.29 16.76 1.78
C GLN A 17 -6.80 16.46 1.74
N ASP A 18 -7.16 15.18 1.77
CA ASP A 18 -8.55 14.71 1.79
C ASP A 18 -9.14 14.63 3.22
N GLY A 19 -8.38 15.07 4.23
CA GLY A 19 -8.80 15.10 5.63
C GLY A 19 -8.57 13.79 6.39
N TYR A 20 -7.78 12.86 5.85
CA TYR A 20 -7.52 11.55 6.46
C TYR A 20 -6.15 11.53 7.13
N GLN A 21 -6.11 10.99 8.36
CA GLN A 21 -4.88 10.76 9.11
C GLN A 21 -4.52 9.27 8.97
N VAL A 22 -3.49 8.97 8.17
CA VAL A 22 -3.18 7.59 7.75
C VAL A 22 -1.74 7.18 8.07
N SER A 23 -1.49 5.88 8.01
CA SER A 23 -0.15 5.33 7.83
C SER A 23 0.04 4.85 6.41
N ALA A 24 1.27 4.97 5.90
CA ALA A 24 1.70 4.39 4.63
C ALA A 24 2.94 3.52 4.84
N VAL A 25 2.92 2.30 4.31
CA VAL A 25 4.03 1.35 4.38
C VAL A 25 4.36 0.90 2.96
N VAL A 26 5.63 1.04 2.58
CA VAL A 26 6.17 0.55 1.30
C VAL A 26 7.00 -0.69 1.58
N VAL A 27 6.68 -1.78 0.89
CA VAL A 27 7.41 -3.06 0.94
C VAL A 27 8.08 -3.33 -0.41
N ASP A 28 9.20 -4.05 -0.40
CA ASP A 28 9.83 -4.53 -1.63
C ASP A 28 9.12 -5.77 -2.20
N ARG A 29 9.65 -6.29 -3.30
CA ARG A 29 9.09 -7.47 -3.97
C ARG A 29 9.11 -8.76 -3.16
N HIS A 30 9.77 -8.78 -2.00
CA HIS A 30 9.80 -9.90 -1.08
C HIS A 30 8.87 -9.69 0.11
N GLY A 31 8.10 -8.59 0.14
CA GLY A 31 7.22 -8.22 1.24
C GLY A 31 7.98 -7.70 2.45
N LEU A 32 9.23 -7.25 2.27
CA LEU A 32 10.01 -6.67 3.35
C LEU A 32 9.85 -5.16 3.35
N THR A 33 9.50 -4.61 4.52
CA THR A 33 9.30 -3.18 4.72
C THR A 33 10.56 -2.38 4.37
N ARG A 34 10.39 -1.41 3.46
CA ARG A 34 11.41 -0.45 3.05
C ARG A 34 11.24 0.88 3.75
N VAL A 35 9.99 1.32 3.91
CA VAL A 35 9.61 2.56 4.59
C VAL A 35 8.27 2.36 5.29
N ALA A 36 8.14 2.88 6.50
CA ALA A 36 6.90 2.94 7.24
C ALA A 36 6.73 4.34 7.83
N LEU A 37 5.63 5.00 7.51
CA LEU A 37 5.29 6.34 8.00
C LEU A 37 3.90 6.31 8.63
N ARG A 38 3.75 7.00 9.76
CA ARG A 38 2.49 7.20 10.47
C ARG A 38 2.27 8.68 10.64
N ASP A 39 1.12 9.18 10.18
CA ASP A 39 0.72 10.55 10.46
C ASP A 39 0.46 10.75 11.96
N ASP A 40 0.64 11.96 12.47
CA ASP A 40 0.55 12.29 13.89
C ASP A 40 -0.82 11.91 14.48
N GLY A 41 -1.89 12.14 13.71
CA GLY A 41 -3.26 11.79 14.09
C GLY A 41 -3.69 10.36 13.76
N ALA A 42 -2.83 9.56 13.11
CA ALA A 42 -3.20 8.22 12.68
C ALA A 42 -3.20 7.23 13.86
N ALA A 43 -4.25 6.40 13.95
CA ALA A 43 -4.39 5.40 15.01
C ALA A 43 -3.23 4.39 15.01
N ARG A 44 -2.84 3.89 16.20
CA ARG A 44 -1.63 3.06 16.37
C ARG A 44 -1.53 1.86 15.43
N PHE A 45 -2.67 1.22 15.13
CA PHE A 45 -2.73 -0.02 14.36
C PHE A 45 -2.64 0.18 12.84
N THR A 46 -2.73 1.43 12.38
CA THR A 46 -2.71 1.72 10.93
C THR A 46 -1.39 1.31 10.27
N LEU A 47 -0.26 1.38 10.98
CA LEU A 47 1.04 0.90 10.48
C LEU A 47 1.00 -0.59 10.14
N GLU A 48 0.63 -1.42 11.12
CA GLU A 48 0.55 -2.88 10.95
C GLU A 48 -0.47 -3.25 9.86
N ILE A 49 -1.63 -2.60 9.86
CA ILE A 49 -2.66 -2.84 8.85
C ILE A 49 -2.15 -2.46 7.45
N ALA A 50 -1.50 -1.30 7.30
CA ALA A 50 -0.92 -0.87 6.04
C ALA A 50 0.13 -1.86 5.51
N GLU A 51 1.04 -2.31 6.38
CA GLU A 51 2.05 -3.33 6.03
C GLU A 51 1.39 -4.62 5.54
N ARG A 52 0.40 -5.14 6.28
CA ARG A 52 -0.32 -6.37 5.93
C ARG A 52 -1.08 -6.24 4.60
N LYS A 53 -1.65 -5.07 4.30
CA LYS A 53 -2.30 -4.79 3.00
C LYS A 53 -1.27 -4.78 1.86
N ALA A 54 -0.09 -4.19 2.08
CA ALA A 54 1.00 -4.18 1.10
C ALA A 54 1.52 -5.61 0.83
N ASN A 55 1.71 -6.41 1.87
CA ASN A 55 2.14 -7.80 1.76
C ASN A 55 1.10 -8.68 1.05
N MET A 56 -0.19 -8.42 1.27
CA MET A 56 -1.27 -9.06 0.51
C MET A 56 -1.13 -8.76 -0.99
N THR A 57 -0.80 -7.53 -1.35
CA THR A 57 -0.56 -7.13 -2.74
C THR A 57 0.69 -7.80 -3.33
N VAL A 58 1.78 -7.95 -2.57
CA VAL A 58 2.98 -8.68 -3.02
C VAL A 58 2.69 -10.17 -3.20
N MET A 59 1.95 -10.79 -2.27
CA MET A 59 1.63 -12.22 -2.33
C MET A 59 0.84 -12.58 -3.59
N ALA A 60 -0.13 -11.76 -3.96
CA ALA A 60 -1.03 -12.04 -5.07
C ALA A 60 -0.69 -11.28 -6.38
N TRP A 61 0.27 -10.35 -6.34
CA TRP A 61 0.58 -9.42 -7.43
C TRP A 61 -0.66 -8.76 -8.06
N THR A 62 -1.58 -8.37 -7.20
CA THR A 62 -2.79 -7.60 -7.53
C THR A 62 -3.11 -6.63 -6.40
N ASP A 63 -3.78 -5.52 -6.71
CA ASP A 63 -4.25 -4.59 -5.69
C ASP A 63 -5.12 -5.35 -4.67
N SER A 64 -4.90 -5.08 -3.39
CA SER A 64 -5.58 -5.77 -2.30
C SER A 64 -7.11 -5.69 -2.38
N GLY A 65 -7.67 -4.55 -2.85
CA GLY A 65 -9.10 -4.38 -3.12
C GLY A 65 -9.62 -5.26 -4.25
N GLN A 66 -8.85 -5.40 -5.34
CA GLN A 66 -9.18 -6.28 -6.45
C GLN A 66 -9.12 -7.75 -6.01
N PHE A 67 -8.12 -8.13 -5.22
CA PHE A 67 -8.04 -9.47 -4.64
C PHE A 67 -9.26 -9.76 -3.76
N ARG A 68 -9.62 -8.82 -2.87
CA ARG A 68 -10.77 -8.97 -1.96
C ARG A 68 -12.07 -9.25 -2.71
N GLN A 69 -12.26 -8.64 -3.88
CA GLN A 69 -13.45 -8.83 -4.72
C GLN A 69 -13.41 -10.18 -5.47
N SER A 70 -12.25 -10.54 -6.02
CA SER A 70 -12.11 -11.74 -6.86
C SER A 70 -11.96 -13.04 -6.07
N ARG A 71 -11.45 -12.97 -4.84
CA ARG A 71 -11.10 -14.13 -4.00
C ARG A 71 -11.79 -14.12 -2.63
N ALA A 72 -13.08 -13.81 -2.64
CA ALA A 72 -13.91 -13.86 -1.43
C ALA A 72 -14.00 -15.27 -0.82
N ASP A 73 -13.78 -16.31 -1.65
CA ASP A 73 -13.78 -17.73 -1.30
C ASP A 73 -12.69 -18.13 -0.30
N ILE A 74 -11.52 -17.49 -0.34
CA ILE A 74 -10.35 -17.81 0.51
C ILE A 74 -9.98 -16.70 1.49
N ARG A 75 -10.84 -15.67 1.59
CA ARG A 75 -10.57 -14.50 2.43
C ARG A 75 -10.42 -14.85 3.91
N PRO A 76 -11.30 -15.67 4.53
CA PRO A 76 -11.15 -16.04 5.94
C PRO A 76 -9.82 -16.75 6.23
N GLU A 77 -9.42 -17.68 5.36
CA GLU A 77 -8.22 -18.50 5.50
C GLU A 77 -6.96 -17.65 5.41
N LEU A 78 -6.89 -16.75 4.44
CA LEU A 78 -5.73 -15.87 4.26
C LEU A 78 -5.56 -14.87 5.41
N ASN A 79 -6.64 -14.43 6.04
CA ASN A 79 -6.56 -13.54 7.20
C ASN A 79 -6.00 -14.23 8.46
N HIS A 80 -5.86 -15.56 8.47
CA HIS A 80 -5.19 -16.30 9.53
C HIS A 80 -3.67 -16.42 9.32
N ILE A 81 -3.15 -15.99 8.16
CA ILE A 81 -1.70 -15.99 7.89
C ILE A 81 -1.09 -14.72 8.48
N ASP A 82 -0.07 -14.90 9.32
CA ASP A 82 0.68 -13.79 9.90
C ASP A 82 1.28 -12.89 8.82
N GLY A 83 1.13 -11.58 9.00
CA GLY A 83 1.64 -10.58 8.04
C GLY A 83 0.73 -10.34 6.83
N LEU A 84 -0.43 -10.99 6.72
CA LEU A 84 -1.41 -10.73 5.66
C LEU A 84 -2.73 -10.18 6.22
N ILE A 85 -3.40 -9.36 5.39
CA ILE A 85 -4.80 -9.01 5.57
C ILE A 85 -5.45 -8.73 4.21
N VAL A 86 -6.58 -9.37 3.94
CA VAL A 86 -7.36 -9.16 2.73
C VAL A 86 -8.31 -7.99 2.93
N MET A 87 -7.77 -6.79 2.79
CA MET A 87 -8.49 -5.52 2.95
C MET A 87 -7.97 -4.50 1.93
N ASP A 88 -8.85 -3.63 1.42
CA ASP A 88 -8.48 -2.63 0.42
C ASP A 88 -7.52 -1.56 1.00
N GLY A 89 -6.63 -1.01 0.18
CA GLY A 89 -5.64 0.00 0.55
C GLY A 89 -4.18 -0.35 0.20
N GLY A 90 -3.92 -1.60 -0.21
CA GLY A 90 -2.66 -2.06 -0.83
C GLY A 90 -2.69 -1.95 -2.35
N VAL A 91 -1.68 -1.30 -2.93
CA VAL A 91 -1.53 -1.01 -4.38
C VAL A 91 -0.13 -1.39 -4.85
N LYS A 92 -0.03 -1.97 -6.05
CA LYS A 92 1.26 -2.39 -6.64
C LYS A 92 2.11 -1.20 -7.06
N ILE A 93 3.42 -1.35 -6.92
CA ILE A 93 4.41 -0.47 -7.55
C ILE A 93 4.98 -1.21 -8.75
N LEU A 94 4.67 -0.73 -9.96
CA LEU A 94 5.02 -1.35 -11.24
C LEU A 94 5.89 -0.40 -12.07
N SER A 95 6.95 -0.92 -12.69
CA SER A 95 7.74 -0.22 -13.71
C SER A 95 8.00 -1.17 -14.87
N GLY A 96 7.70 -0.77 -16.10
CA GLY A 96 7.99 -1.57 -17.29
C GLY A 96 7.42 -2.99 -17.28
N GLY A 97 6.31 -3.23 -16.57
CA GLY A 97 5.74 -4.57 -16.36
C GLY A 97 6.41 -5.42 -15.26
N TYR A 98 7.42 -4.88 -14.59
CA TYR A 98 8.10 -5.50 -13.46
C TYR A 98 7.54 -5.00 -12.12
N ASN A 99 7.15 -5.94 -11.25
CA ASN A 99 6.67 -5.59 -9.92
C ASN A 99 7.83 -5.28 -8.97
N LEU A 100 7.96 -4.01 -8.59
CA LEU A 100 9.00 -3.53 -7.67
C LEU A 100 8.67 -3.81 -6.21
N GLY A 101 7.38 -3.83 -5.88
CA GLY A 101 6.88 -3.96 -4.52
C GLY A 101 5.44 -3.48 -4.41
N ALA A 102 5.05 -3.02 -3.23
CA ALA A 102 3.72 -2.49 -2.98
C ALA A 102 3.75 -1.36 -1.95
N VAL A 103 2.75 -0.48 -2.02
CA VAL A 103 2.43 0.47 -0.96
C VAL A 103 1.08 0.09 -0.35
N GLY A 104 1.03 0.02 0.97
CA GLY A 104 -0.21 -0.11 1.73
C GLY A 104 -0.50 1.17 2.48
N VAL A 105 -1.75 1.60 2.46
CA VAL A 105 -2.24 2.76 3.20
C VAL A 105 -3.36 2.32 4.13
N SER A 106 -3.42 2.91 5.33
CA SER A 106 -4.48 2.64 6.29
C SER A 106 -4.80 3.85 7.16
N GLY A 107 -6.09 4.13 7.34
CA GLY A 107 -6.58 5.11 8.33
C GLY A 107 -7.73 5.98 7.84
N ALA A 108 -7.96 6.02 6.52
CA ALA A 108 -9.11 6.69 5.95
C ALA A 108 -10.42 5.97 6.33
N PRO A 109 -11.59 6.65 6.25
CA PRO A 109 -12.89 6.03 6.49
C PRO A 109 -13.29 5.12 5.31
N GLY A 110 -12.62 3.98 5.17
CA GLY A 110 -12.77 3.02 4.09
C GLY A 110 -11.45 2.76 3.36
N GLY A 111 -11.15 1.48 3.11
CA GLY A 111 -9.91 1.06 2.44
C GLY A 111 -9.81 1.48 0.97
N GLU A 112 -10.94 1.75 0.33
CA GLU A 112 -10.98 2.30 -1.03
C GLU A 112 -10.39 3.72 -1.10
N LYS A 113 -10.53 4.49 -0.01
CA LYS A 113 -9.94 5.83 0.11
C LYS A 113 -8.44 5.75 0.38
N ASP A 114 -8.03 4.80 1.23
CA ASP A 114 -6.61 4.48 1.42
C ASP A 114 -5.96 4.16 0.05
N ALA A 115 -6.60 3.30 -0.75
CA ALA A 115 -6.12 2.92 -2.08
C ALA A 115 -6.11 4.10 -3.07
N ALA A 116 -7.12 4.99 -3.00
CA ALA A 116 -7.18 6.18 -3.84
C ALA A 116 -5.98 7.13 -3.61
N CYS A 117 -5.61 7.38 -2.34
CA CYS A 117 -4.42 8.16 -2.01
C CYS A 117 -3.15 7.54 -2.58
N ALA A 118 -3.00 6.21 -2.43
CA ALA A 118 -1.86 5.48 -2.96
C ALA A 118 -1.77 5.57 -4.49
N ARG A 119 -2.88 5.32 -5.21
CA ARG A 119 -2.92 5.39 -6.68
C ARG A 119 -2.55 6.77 -7.20
N LYS A 120 -3.13 7.83 -6.64
CA LYS A 120 -2.83 9.22 -7.01
C LYS A 120 -1.33 9.51 -6.96
N VAL A 121 -0.64 9.00 -5.94
CA VAL A 121 0.80 9.21 -5.76
C VAL A 121 1.62 8.38 -6.73
N LEU A 122 1.25 7.12 -6.97
CA LEU A 122 1.93 6.29 -7.97
C LEU A 122 1.77 6.85 -9.38
N GLU A 123 0.61 7.42 -9.71
CA GLU A 123 0.38 8.15 -10.97
C GLU A 123 1.28 9.39 -11.06
N ASN A 124 1.36 10.20 -10.01
CA ASN A 124 2.21 11.40 -9.97
C ASN A 124 3.71 11.07 -10.06
N LEU A 125 4.13 9.95 -9.47
CA LEU A 125 5.53 9.50 -9.44
C LEU A 125 5.86 8.54 -10.58
N ASN A 126 4.96 8.34 -11.55
CA ASN A 126 5.10 7.31 -12.58
C ASN A 126 6.42 7.41 -13.35
N GLU A 127 6.83 8.60 -13.80
CA GLU A 127 8.11 8.78 -14.48
C GLU A 127 9.29 8.33 -13.60
N ARG A 128 9.30 8.72 -12.32
CA ARG A 128 10.37 8.33 -11.38
C ARG A 128 10.37 6.83 -11.10
N ILE A 129 9.20 6.20 -11.09
CA ILE A 129 9.05 4.75 -10.93
C ILE A 129 9.60 4.03 -12.16
N GLU A 130 9.30 4.52 -13.37
CA GLU A 130 9.78 3.91 -14.62
C GLU A 130 11.30 3.89 -14.75
N PHE A 131 11.99 4.94 -14.27
CA PHE A 131 13.46 5.00 -14.28
C PHE A 131 14.13 4.40 -13.03
N ALA A 132 13.39 3.70 -12.17
CA ALA A 132 13.94 3.13 -10.92
C ALA A 132 14.70 1.80 -11.11
N ILE A 133 14.62 1.20 -12.30
CA ILE A 133 15.24 -0.08 -12.66
C ILE A 133 16.58 0.11 -13.40
N ASP A 134 16.83 1.30 -13.94
CA ASP A 134 18.10 1.68 -14.58
C ASP A 134 19.19 2.04 -13.56
#